data_AF-A0A6M8B8N2-F1
#
_entry.id   AF-A0A6M8B8N2-F1
#
_cell.length_a   1.000
_cell.length_b   1.000
_cell.length_c   1.000
_cell.angle_alpha   90.00
_cell.angle_beta   90.00
_cell.angle_gamma   90.00
#
_symmetry.space_group_name_H-M   'P 1'
#
loop_
_entity.id
_entity.type
_entity.pdbx_description
1 polymer ?
#
loop_
_entity_poly.entity_id
_entity_poly.type
_entity_poly.pdbx_seq_one_letter_code
_entity_poly.pdbx_strand_id
1 'polypeptide(L)'
;MNIYEPLRQTRDIIVLDQRGTQFSNRLGCAPAVLAATKVLLDPNSPYAGTLDPLQARMRSRFPNASDDLITLYAAFDLCARLLENHGNDLSNYNTPNSAQDVVNLTAALGYGSINLYGISYGTYLAQRIMANHPDRVRSVVLDSTVPMQANKYEAIVRDLEVSFLNLVADCEADAACRNAYPNLTQRTVALLNQLDQSPLPLAEPITPLRPLTTPIERVSAAEFATLITLMNNYPGQMAPYVPLIVQELEQGTTTTFAGVITGALFSSAANPPAFESSPEAYRLQARDFEAKAEDILRARATAAETSRPASRWVQQIQSIANTLPDSEGVLLLVNLLGVGYTETPRNRETLLAFVAEEFEGDTAASLTAALQAMSEVEVRHVYDVVSALTDSFSGVDAGITTGMFRSLDCRELVPFSDPAQTQANYEAMLMPQLGIGRVAAAQQAYDLCSFWPVEPAPAREHAPVNSSIPTLVLQGRYDVQTNTEMGIGVMAGLRNGTFVEFSSTGHGVIVASQCAKDIGVAFVNNPTQVPNTSCTTDLFPQFVLPPAE
;
A
#
# COMPACT_ATOMS: atom_id res chain seq x y z
N MET A 1 -0.14 18.33 0.39
CA MET A 1 -1.51 17.91 -0.01
C MET A 1 -2.44 17.96 1.20
N ASN A 2 -3.36 18.93 1.24
CA ASN A 2 -4.13 19.32 2.43
C ASN A 2 -5.55 18.71 2.43
N ILE A 3 -5.67 17.38 2.45
CA ILE A 3 -6.96 16.66 2.32
C ILE A 3 -8.00 17.01 3.40
N TYR A 4 -7.54 17.47 4.57
CA TYR A 4 -8.41 17.78 5.72
C TYR A 4 -8.61 19.28 5.95
N GLU A 5 -7.97 20.15 5.19
CA GLU A 5 -7.97 21.60 5.46
C GLU A 5 -9.37 22.21 5.61
N PRO A 6 -10.36 21.88 4.77
CA PRO A 6 -11.73 22.38 4.95
C PRO A 6 -12.39 21.91 6.25
N LEU A 7 -12.04 20.71 6.73
CA LEU A 7 -12.59 20.13 7.97
C LEU A 7 -11.91 20.69 9.22
N ARG A 8 -10.61 21.01 9.16
CA ARG A 8 -9.83 21.53 10.30
C ARG A 8 -10.38 22.84 10.88
N GLN A 9 -11.13 23.59 10.09
CA GLN A 9 -11.78 24.82 10.56
C GLN A 9 -12.90 24.57 11.57
N THR A 10 -13.47 23.37 11.59
CA THR A 10 -14.67 23.06 12.39
C THR A 10 -14.58 21.73 13.14
N ARG A 11 -13.53 20.94 12.92
CA ARG A 11 -13.34 19.60 13.48
C ARG A 11 -11.88 19.35 13.83
N ASP A 12 -11.69 18.63 14.92
CA ASP A 12 -10.42 17.98 15.21
C ASP A 12 -10.21 16.80 14.27
N ILE A 13 -8.98 16.65 13.79
CA ILE A 13 -8.57 15.54 12.92
C ILE A 13 -7.67 14.63 13.74
N ILE A 14 -8.14 13.39 13.94
CA ILE A 14 -7.41 12.37 14.70
C ILE A 14 -6.91 11.34 13.70
N VAL A 15 -5.59 11.19 13.63
CA VAL A 15 -4.89 10.10 12.93
C VAL A 15 -4.17 9.30 14.00
N LEU A 16 -4.24 7.98 13.91
CA LEU A 16 -3.66 7.07 14.91
C LEU A 16 -2.96 5.90 14.23
N ASP A 17 -1.85 5.48 14.83
CA ASP A 17 -1.21 4.21 14.48
C ASP A 17 -1.98 3.08 15.16
N GLN A 18 -2.48 2.14 14.37
CA GLN A 18 -3.16 0.95 14.90
C GLN A 18 -2.17 0.08 15.66
N ARG A 19 -2.68 -0.72 16.61
CA ARG A 19 -1.89 -1.75 17.27
C ARG A 19 -1.12 -2.60 16.24
N GLY A 20 0.13 -2.88 16.52
CA GLY A 20 0.99 -3.63 15.62
C GLY A 20 1.66 -2.81 14.53
N THR A 21 1.41 -1.50 14.43
CA THR A 21 1.94 -0.64 13.37
C THR A 21 2.76 0.52 13.93
N GLN A 22 3.80 0.92 13.19
CA GLN A 22 4.60 2.13 13.46
C GLN A 22 4.96 2.30 14.94
N PHE A 23 4.43 3.32 15.63
CA PHE A 23 4.78 3.59 17.02
C PHE A 23 3.96 2.77 18.04
N SER A 24 2.88 2.14 17.59
CA SER A 24 1.97 1.33 18.40
C SER A 24 2.35 -0.15 18.40
N ASN A 25 3.49 -0.49 19.04
CA ASN A 25 3.96 -1.86 19.22
C ASN A 25 4.17 -2.63 17.89
N ARG A 26 5.03 -2.09 17.02
CA ARG A 26 5.29 -2.60 15.65
C ARG A 26 5.58 -4.11 15.59
N LEU A 27 4.85 -4.82 14.74
CA LEU A 27 5.10 -6.24 14.42
C LEU A 27 5.76 -6.42 13.05
N GLY A 28 7.01 -5.93 12.90
CA GLY A 28 7.75 -6.04 11.64
C GLY A 28 8.36 -7.43 11.42
N CYS A 29 8.45 -7.87 10.17
CA CYS A 29 9.20 -9.07 9.77
C CYS A 29 10.53 -8.76 9.07
N ALA A 30 10.79 -7.50 8.70
CA ALA A 30 11.98 -7.10 7.97
C ALA A 30 13.30 -7.54 8.66
N PRO A 31 13.48 -7.39 9.99
CA PRO A 31 14.71 -7.84 10.63
C PRO A 31 14.91 -9.36 10.52
N ALA A 32 13.83 -10.14 10.64
CA ALA A 32 13.88 -11.60 10.51
C ALA A 32 14.25 -12.04 9.09
N VAL A 33 13.68 -11.38 8.07
CA VAL A 33 13.99 -11.67 6.65
C VAL A 33 15.43 -11.28 6.32
N LEU A 34 15.90 -10.14 6.83
CA LEU A 34 17.27 -9.68 6.60
C LEU A 34 18.27 -10.65 7.25
N ALA A 35 18.08 -11.02 8.52
CA ALA A 35 18.90 -12.02 9.19
C ALA A 35 18.88 -13.37 8.45
N ALA A 36 17.71 -13.84 8.04
CA ALA A 36 17.59 -15.10 7.30
C ALA A 36 18.41 -15.07 6.00
N THR A 37 18.23 -14.05 5.17
CA THR A 37 18.80 -14.00 3.81
C THR A 37 20.27 -13.61 3.77
N LYS A 38 20.75 -12.81 4.72
CA LYS A 38 22.12 -12.25 4.71
C LYS A 38 23.06 -12.85 5.76
N VAL A 39 22.52 -13.59 6.73
CA VAL A 39 23.31 -14.17 7.82
C VAL A 39 23.11 -15.67 7.84
N LEU A 40 21.88 -16.14 8.08
CA LEU A 40 21.63 -17.56 8.34
C LEU A 40 21.79 -18.44 7.07
N LEU A 41 21.58 -17.85 5.90
CA LEU A 41 21.73 -18.51 4.59
C LEU A 41 23.01 -18.13 3.83
N ASP A 42 23.79 -17.16 4.32
CA ASP A 42 25.06 -16.82 3.69
C ASP A 42 26.09 -17.92 4.00
N PRO A 43 26.62 -18.65 3.00
CA PRO A 43 27.60 -19.70 3.21
C PRO A 43 28.93 -19.20 3.83
N ASN A 44 29.19 -17.89 3.76
CA ASN A 44 30.37 -17.27 4.38
C ASN A 44 30.12 -16.79 5.81
N SER A 45 28.88 -16.85 6.30
CA SER A 45 28.55 -16.49 7.67
C SER A 45 28.94 -17.60 8.65
N PRO A 46 29.44 -17.28 9.86
CA PRO A 46 29.64 -18.28 10.91
C PRO A 46 28.32 -18.93 11.39
N TYR A 47 27.17 -18.36 11.01
CA TYR A 47 25.84 -18.88 11.35
C TYR A 47 25.19 -19.65 10.18
N ALA A 48 25.93 -19.92 9.11
CA ALA A 48 25.44 -20.65 7.94
C ALA A 48 24.78 -21.98 8.35
N GLY A 49 23.61 -22.26 7.77
CA GLY A 49 22.87 -23.50 8.00
C GLY A 49 21.99 -23.48 9.26
N THR A 50 22.01 -22.41 10.06
CA THR A 50 21.12 -22.28 11.23
C THR A 50 19.63 -22.29 10.83
N LEU A 51 19.31 -21.83 9.61
CA LEU A 51 17.94 -21.86 9.07
C LEU A 51 17.56 -23.22 8.44
N ASP A 52 18.50 -24.15 8.24
CA ASP A 52 18.25 -25.43 7.57
C ASP A 52 17.12 -26.24 8.21
N PRO A 53 16.99 -26.33 9.56
CA PRO A 53 15.88 -27.05 10.18
C PRO A 53 14.52 -26.42 9.85
N LEU A 54 14.46 -25.10 9.71
CA LEU A 54 13.26 -24.36 9.31
C LEU A 54 12.94 -24.62 7.83
N GLN A 55 13.93 -24.51 6.94
CA GLN A 55 13.77 -24.81 5.52
C GLN A 55 13.36 -26.27 5.27
N ALA A 56 13.93 -27.23 6.01
CA ALA A 56 13.56 -28.64 5.92
C ALA A 56 12.10 -28.89 6.34
N ARG A 57 11.63 -28.22 7.41
CA ARG A 57 10.21 -28.27 7.82
C ARG A 57 9.30 -27.70 6.74
N MET A 58 9.65 -26.54 6.18
CA MET A 58 8.85 -25.91 5.12
C MET A 58 8.86 -26.75 3.85
N ARG A 59 9.99 -27.36 3.48
CA ARG A 59 10.08 -28.30 2.35
C ARG A 59 9.20 -29.52 2.55
N SER A 60 9.17 -30.08 3.76
CA SER A 60 8.28 -31.21 4.07
C SER A 60 6.80 -30.82 3.97
N ARG A 61 6.46 -29.59 4.32
CA ARG A 61 5.08 -29.07 4.26
C ARG A 61 4.65 -28.71 2.83
N PHE A 62 5.57 -28.15 2.05
CA PHE A 62 5.35 -27.66 0.69
C PHE A 62 6.34 -28.31 -0.28
N PRO A 63 6.20 -29.61 -0.59
CA PRO A 63 7.20 -30.34 -1.38
C PRO A 63 7.39 -29.79 -2.80
N ASN A 64 6.37 -29.14 -3.35
CA ASN A 64 6.37 -28.60 -4.72
C ASN A 64 6.74 -27.10 -4.80
N ALA A 65 6.98 -26.42 -3.67
CA ALA A 65 7.38 -25.01 -3.67
C ALA A 65 8.81 -24.85 -4.21
N SER A 66 9.12 -23.70 -4.82
CA SER A 66 10.50 -23.38 -5.21
C SER A 66 11.40 -23.16 -3.99
N ASP A 67 12.73 -23.19 -4.18
CA ASP A 67 13.70 -22.91 -3.11
C ASP A 67 13.53 -21.49 -2.53
N ASP A 68 13.21 -20.53 -3.38
CA ASP A 68 12.91 -19.15 -2.98
C ASP A 68 11.66 -19.08 -2.08
N LEU A 69 10.60 -19.81 -2.42
CA LEU A 69 9.39 -19.88 -1.59
C LEU A 69 9.65 -20.60 -0.27
N ILE A 70 10.44 -21.68 -0.27
CA ILE A 70 10.82 -22.35 0.98
C ILE A 70 11.62 -21.43 1.90
N THR A 71 12.54 -20.65 1.32
CA THR A 71 13.30 -19.63 2.06
C THR A 71 12.39 -18.56 2.63
N LEU A 72 11.45 -18.06 1.81
CA LEU A 72 10.45 -17.09 2.26
C LEU A 72 9.62 -17.65 3.42
N TYR A 73 9.06 -18.86 3.28
CA TYR A 73 8.23 -19.49 4.31
C TYR A 73 9.02 -19.72 5.61
N ALA A 74 10.28 -20.14 5.51
CA ALA A 74 11.16 -20.29 6.67
C ALA A 74 11.43 -18.94 7.37
N ALA A 75 11.62 -17.87 6.62
CA ALA A 75 11.80 -16.53 7.17
C ALA A 75 10.53 -15.99 7.85
N PHE A 76 9.34 -16.30 7.32
CA PHE A 76 8.07 -15.95 7.96
C PHE A 76 7.79 -16.79 9.22
N ASP A 77 8.12 -18.09 9.24
CA ASP A 77 8.03 -18.91 10.46
C ASP A 77 9.01 -18.40 11.53
N LEU A 78 10.21 -17.99 11.14
CA LEU A 78 11.15 -17.31 12.03
C LEU A 78 10.58 -15.99 12.56
N CYS A 79 9.97 -15.18 11.69
CA CYS A 79 9.34 -13.92 12.10
C CYS A 79 8.26 -14.17 13.17
N ALA A 80 7.31 -15.08 12.91
CA ALA A 80 6.24 -15.38 13.86
C ALA A 80 6.80 -15.81 15.23
N ARG A 81 7.79 -16.70 15.24
CA ARG A 81 8.45 -17.15 16.48
C ARG A 81 9.14 -16.01 17.23
N LEU A 82 9.82 -15.11 16.52
CA LEU A 82 10.49 -13.96 17.15
C LEU A 82 9.46 -13.02 17.76
N LEU A 83 8.35 -12.75 17.07
CA LEU A 83 7.28 -11.91 17.60
C LEU A 83 6.67 -12.54 18.87
N GLU A 84 6.35 -13.84 18.86
CA GLU A 84 5.82 -14.55 20.03
C GLU A 84 6.83 -14.60 21.19
N ASN A 85 8.10 -14.89 20.90
CA ASN A 85 9.17 -14.94 21.90
C ASN A 85 9.44 -13.57 22.56
N HIS A 86 9.07 -12.47 21.90
CA HIS A 86 9.10 -11.13 22.48
C HIS A 86 7.82 -10.79 23.29
N GLY A 87 6.96 -11.77 23.56
CA GLY A 87 5.76 -11.58 24.39
C GLY A 87 4.52 -11.12 23.63
N ASN A 88 4.54 -11.13 22.29
CA ASN A 88 3.36 -10.77 21.50
C ASN A 88 2.41 -11.96 21.36
N ASP A 89 1.20 -11.80 21.89
CA ASP A 89 0.08 -12.64 21.49
C ASP A 89 -0.50 -12.12 20.15
N LEU A 90 -0.12 -12.78 19.05
CA LEU A 90 -0.53 -12.40 17.70
C LEU A 90 -2.04 -12.41 17.51
N SER A 91 -2.79 -13.18 18.32
CA SER A 91 -4.25 -13.23 18.25
C SER A 91 -4.90 -11.89 18.61
N ASN A 92 -4.20 -10.98 19.29
CA ASN A 92 -4.72 -9.66 19.66
C ASN A 92 -4.63 -8.60 18.55
N TYR A 93 -3.96 -8.90 17.44
CA TYR A 93 -3.74 -7.98 16.32
C TYR A 93 -4.77 -8.25 15.22
N ASN A 94 -6.01 -7.85 15.51
CA ASN A 94 -7.19 -8.13 14.72
C ASN A 94 -8.10 -6.90 14.61
N THR A 95 -8.99 -6.87 13.62
CA THR A 95 -9.88 -5.72 13.35
C THR A 95 -10.84 -5.43 14.51
N PRO A 96 -11.50 -6.41 15.16
CA PRO A 96 -12.33 -6.14 16.34
C PRO A 96 -11.61 -5.39 17.46
N ASN A 97 -10.38 -5.78 17.75
CA ASN A 97 -9.54 -5.15 18.77
C ASN A 97 -9.07 -3.75 18.33
N SER A 98 -8.73 -3.56 17.06
CA SER A 98 -8.43 -2.23 16.50
C SER A 98 -9.65 -1.31 16.53
N ALA A 99 -10.85 -1.83 16.27
CA ALA A 99 -12.10 -1.05 16.35
C ALA A 99 -12.36 -0.57 17.79
N GLN A 100 -12.11 -1.43 18.78
CA GLN A 100 -12.22 -1.07 20.18
C GLN A 100 -11.20 0.02 20.58
N ASP A 101 -9.98 0.00 20.04
CA ASP A 101 -8.98 1.06 20.29
C ASP A 101 -9.44 2.42 19.81
N VAL A 102 -10.00 2.50 18.61
CA VAL A 102 -10.52 3.77 18.05
C VAL A 102 -11.58 4.37 18.99
N VAL A 103 -12.50 3.53 19.49
CA VAL A 103 -13.55 3.98 20.40
C VAL A 103 -13.00 4.37 21.77
N ASN A 104 -12.05 3.60 22.31
CA ASN A 104 -11.42 3.90 23.59
C ASN A 104 -10.63 5.21 23.53
N LEU A 105 -9.82 5.40 22.48
CA LEU A 105 -9.03 6.61 22.29
C LEU A 105 -9.93 7.84 22.17
N THR A 106 -10.94 7.77 21.29
CA THR A 106 -11.84 8.91 21.08
C THR A 106 -12.67 9.23 22.33
N ALA A 107 -13.08 8.22 23.11
CA ALA A 107 -13.69 8.42 24.41
C ALA A 107 -12.75 9.10 25.42
N ALA A 108 -11.49 8.65 25.51
CA ALA A 108 -10.48 9.22 26.39
C ALA A 108 -10.14 10.69 26.05
N LEU A 109 -10.24 11.05 24.77
CA LEU A 109 -10.09 12.42 24.29
C LEU A 109 -11.36 13.28 24.48
N GLY A 110 -12.44 12.72 25.02
CA GLY A 110 -13.69 13.43 25.33
C GLY A 110 -14.74 13.46 24.21
N TYR A 111 -14.56 12.69 23.14
CA TYR A 111 -15.52 12.66 22.03
C TYR A 111 -16.61 11.59 22.23
N GLY A 112 -17.84 12.03 22.47
CA GLY A 112 -19.00 11.14 22.59
C GLY A 112 -19.43 10.49 21.28
N SER A 113 -19.25 11.18 20.15
CA SER A 113 -19.57 10.68 18.81
C SER A 113 -18.53 11.14 17.79
N ILE A 114 -18.22 10.28 16.81
CA ILE A 114 -17.16 10.50 15.82
C ILE A 114 -17.66 10.33 14.39
N ASN A 115 -16.94 10.92 13.43
CA ASN A 115 -17.13 10.69 12.01
C ASN A 115 -15.95 9.84 11.56
N LEU A 116 -16.22 8.74 10.86
CA LEU A 116 -15.18 7.84 10.39
C LEU A 116 -14.84 8.14 8.94
N TYR A 117 -13.56 8.12 8.63
CA TYR A 117 -13.05 8.11 7.26
C TYR A 117 -12.06 6.95 7.15
N GLY A 118 -12.28 6.06 6.20
CA GLY A 118 -11.41 4.93 5.94
C GLY A 118 -11.13 4.81 4.45
N ILE A 119 -9.88 4.45 4.13
CA ILE A 119 -9.47 4.08 2.77
C ILE A 119 -9.04 2.61 2.79
N SER A 120 -9.39 1.81 1.79
CA SER A 120 -8.89 0.42 1.68
C SER A 120 -9.29 -0.43 2.90
N TYR A 121 -8.35 -1.12 3.55
CA TYR A 121 -8.55 -1.77 4.84
C TYR A 121 -9.20 -0.86 5.91
N GLY A 122 -8.95 0.45 5.89
CA GLY A 122 -9.63 1.40 6.77
C GLY A 122 -11.16 1.38 6.63
N THR A 123 -11.68 1.00 5.46
CA THR A 123 -13.13 0.80 5.23
C THR A 123 -13.65 -0.47 5.90
N TYR A 124 -12.84 -1.54 5.94
CA TYR A 124 -13.14 -2.77 6.66
C TYR A 124 -13.17 -2.50 8.18
N LEU A 125 -12.18 -1.75 8.69
CA LEU A 125 -12.17 -1.29 10.08
C LEU A 125 -13.37 -0.38 10.41
N ALA A 126 -13.70 0.58 9.54
CA ALA A 126 -14.85 1.47 9.75
C ALA A 126 -16.17 0.69 9.81
N GLN A 127 -16.36 -0.27 8.91
CA GLN A 127 -17.49 -1.21 8.93
C GLN A 127 -17.54 -2.00 10.24
N ARG A 128 -16.40 -2.50 10.75
CA ARG A 128 -16.34 -3.16 12.05
C ARG A 128 -16.77 -2.25 13.20
N ILE A 129 -16.34 -0.99 13.21
CA ILE A 129 -16.77 0.00 14.22
C ILE A 129 -18.28 0.25 14.11
N MET A 130 -18.82 0.38 12.89
CA MET A 130 -20.27 0.52 12.68
C MET A 130 -21.06 -0.67 13.24
N ALA A 131 -20.53 -1.89 13.10
CA ALA A 131 -21.18 -3.10 13.60
C ALA A 131 -21.10 -3.23 15.13
N ASN A 132 -19.94 -2.92 15.73
CA ASN A 132 -19.69 -3.16 17.15
C ASN A 132 -20.06 -1.97 18.06
N HIS A 133 -19.98 -0.74 17.54
CA HIS A 133 -20.15 0.50 18.29
C HIS A 133 -21.01 1.53 17.55
N PRO A 134 -22.22 1.17 17.07
CA PRO A 134 -23.04 2.06 16.24
C PRO A 134 -23.45 3.35 16.96
N ASP A 135 -23.54 3.32 18.29
CA ASP A 135 -23.87 4.47 19.15
C ASP A 135 -22.78 5.54 19.18
N ARG A 136 -21.55 5.19 18.79
CA ARG A 136 -20.39 6.10 18.78
C ARG A 136 -20.19 6.79 17.43
N VAL A 137 -20.90 6.40 16.39
CA VAL A 137 -20.63 6.86 15.01
C VAL A 137 -21.74 7.76 14.48
N ARG A 138 -21.40 8.99 14.10
CA ARG A 138 -22.32 9.95 13.49
C ARG A 138 -22.49 9.75 11.98
N SER A 139 -21.38 9.54 11.26
CA SER A 139 -21.36 9.35 9.82
C SER A 139 -20.06 8.67 9.39
N VAL A 140 -20.08 8.01 8.24
CA VAL A 140 -18.93 7.25 7.72
C VAL A 140 -18.67 7.57 6.26
N VAL A 141 -17.42 7.82 5.90
CA VAL A 141 -16.94 7.88 4.52
C VAL A 141 -16.04 6.67 4.28
N LEU A 142 -16.44 5.81 3.35
CA LEU A 142 -15.70 4.63 2.91
C LEU A 142 -15.15 4.92 1.52
N ASP A 143 -13.83 5.03 1.37
CA ASP A 143 -13.16 5.33 0.11
C ASP A 143 -12.37 4.10 -0.37
N SER A 144 -12.59 3.65 -1.60
CA SER A 144 -11.93 2.46 -2.19
C SER A 144 -12.06 1.23 -1.30
N THR A 145 -13.22 0.60 -1.38
CA THR A 145 -13.73 -0.15 -0.22
C THR A 145 -13.46 -1.65 -0.25
N VAL A 146 -13.36 -2.24 0.94
CA VAL A 146 -13.29 -3.69 1.16
C VAL A 146 -14.53 -4.12 1.94
N PRO A 147 -15.49 -4.84 1.34
CA PRO A 147 -16.64 -5.40 2.05
C PRO A 147 -16.25 -6.39 3.13
N MET A 148 -16.96 -6.38 4.25
CA MET A 148 -16.78 -7.37 5.34
C MET A 148 -16.95 -8.80 4.86
N GLN A 149 -17.84 -9.03 3.91
CA GLN A 149 -18.20 -10.33 3.34
C GLN A 149 -17.41 -10.73 2.10
N ALA A 150 -16.40 -9.95 1.72
CA ALA A 150 -15.64 -10.22 0.51
C ALA A 150 -14.71 -11.43 0.71
N ASN A 151 -14.84 -12.44 -0.14
CA ASN A 151 -13.82 -13.49 -0.28
C ASN A 151 -12.62 -12.89 -1.02
N LYS A 152 -11.78 -12.16 -0.29
CA LYS A 152 -10.72 -11.30 -0.85
C LYS A 152 -9.90 -12.00 -1.92
N TYR A 153 -9.42 -13.21 -1.65
CA TYR A 153 -8.50 -13.90 -2.55
C TYR A 153 -9.19 -14.51 -3.77
N GLU A 154 -10.49 -14.81 -3.67
CA GLU A 154 -11.29 -15.18 -4.83
C GLU A 154 -11.53 -13.99 -5.77
N ALA A 155 -11.69 -12.78 -5.20
CA ALA A 155 -11.98 -11.56 -5.97
C ALA A 155 -10.72 -10.92 -6.58
N ILE A 156 -9.61 -10.88 -5.83
CA ILE A 156 -8.40 -10.12 -6.18
C ILE A 156 -7.75 -10.55 -7.51
N VAL A 157 -7.97 -11.79 -7.94
CA VAL A 157 -7.40 -12.32 -9.19
C VAL A 157 -7.91 -11.58 -10.42
N ARG A 158 -9.09 -10.96 -10.33
CA ARG A 158 -9.74 -10.24 -11.45
C ARG A 158 -9.55 -8.73 -11.41
N ASP A 159 -8.94 -8.15 -10.38
CA ASP A 159 -8.93 -6.69 -10.18
C ASP A 159 -8.39 -5.89 -11.38
N LEU A 160 -7.28 -6.36 -11.98
CA LEU A 160 -6.68 -5.69 -13.15
C LEU A 160 -7.56 -5.83 -14.39
N GLU A 161 -8.18 -7.01 -14.58
CA GLU A 161 -9.10 -7.25 -15.69
C GLU A 161 -10.36 -6.38 -15.56
N VAL A 162 -10.95 -6.31 -14.37
CA VAL A 162 -12.13 -5.46 -14.11
C VAL A 162 -11.82 -3.99 -14.38
N SER A 163 -10.68 -3.49 -13.89
CA SER A 163 -10.26 -2.10 -14.13
C SER A 163 -10.02 -1.83 -15.63
N PHE A 164 -9.38 -2.75 -16.35
CA PHE A 164 -9.20 -2.63 -17.80
C PHE A 164 -10.55 -2.66 -18.55
N LEU A 165 -11.46 -3.56 -18.19
CA LEU A 165 -12.78 -3.65 -18.82
C LEU A 165 -13.65 -2.42 -18.53
N ASN A 166 -13.51 -1.80 -17.36
CA ASN A 166 -14.14 -0.52 -17.06
C ASN A 166 -13.63 0.60 -17.99
N LEU A 167 -12.32 0.63 -18.28
CA LEU A 167 -11.74 1.57 -19.24
C LEU A 167 -12.26 1.32 -20.65
N VAL A 168 -12.35 0.06 -21.08
CA VAL A 168 -12.93 -0.28 -22.38
C VAL A 168 -14.39 0.17 -22.46
N ALA A 169 -15.18 -0.05 -21.42
CA ALA A 169 -16.57 0.40 -21.37
C ALA A 169 -16.69 1.92 -21.47
N ASP A 170 -15.77 2.68 -20.87
CA ASP A 170 -15.72 4.14 -21.00
C ASP A 170 -15.32 4.54 -22.44
N CYS A 171 -14.35 3.87 -23.06
CA CYS A 171 -14.01 4.11 -24.47
C CYS A 171 -15.19 3.79 -25.40
N GLU A 172 -15.92 2.72 -25.14
CA GLU A 172 -17.10 2.34 -25.89
C GLU A 172 -18.26 3.31 -25.66
N ALA A 173 -18.37 3.97 -24.51
CA ALA A 173 -19.36 5.02 -24.29
C ALA A 173 -19.04 6.30 -25.09
N ASP A 174 -17.76 6.60 -25.32
CA ASP A 174 -17.31 7.72 -26.15
C ASP A 174 -17.36 7.41 -27.64
N ALA A 175 -18.06 8.25 -28.43
CA ALA A 175 -18.25 7.99 -29.86
C ALA A 175 -16.95 8.07 -30.67
N ALA A 176 -16.02 8.96 -30.30
CA ALA A 176 -14.76 9.10 -31.03
C ALA A 176 -13.81 7.94 -30.72
N CYS A 177 -13.68 7.56 -29.44
CA CYS A 177 -12.89 6.43 -29.00
C CYS A 177 -13.43 5.11 -29.57
N ARG A 178 -14.74 4.85 -29.47
CA ARG A 178 -15.37 3.67 -30.05
C ARG A 178 -15.09 3.51 -31.54
N ASN A 179 -15.16 4.61 -32.30
CA ASN A 179 -14.91 4.59 -33.75
C ASN A 179 -13.44 4.38 -34.08
N ALA A 180 -12.52 4.94 -33.29
CA ALA A 180 -11.09 4.78 -33.47
C ALA A 180 -10.59 3.39 -33.04
N TYR A 181 -11.18 2.82 -32.00
CA TYR A 181 -10.72 1.59 -31.34
C TYR A 181 -11.83 0.53 -31.23
N PRO A 182 -12.39 0.04 -32.36
CA PRO A 182 -13.43 -0.98 -32.32
C PRO A 182 -12.89 -2.31 -31.77
N ASN A 183 -13.74 -3.08 -31.08
CA ASN A 183 -13.46 -4.43 -30.56
C ASN A 183 -12.23 -4.49 -29.63
N LEU A 184 -12.04 -3.44 -28.80
CA LEU A 184 -10.82 -3.26 -28.00
C LEU A 184 -10.56 -4.42 -27.04
N THR A 185 -11.60 -5.03 -26.45
CA THR A 185 -11.45 -6.22 -25.58
C THR A 185 -10.85 -7.40 -26.34
N GLN A 186 -11.42 -7.79 -27.48
CA GLN A 186 -10.95 -8.96 -28.24
C GLN A 186 -9.54 -8.73 -28.79
N ARG A 187 -9.26 -7.51 -29.25
CA ARG A 187 -7.93 -7.06 -29.68
C ARG A 187 -6.90 -7.18 -28.57
N THR A 188 -7.23 -6.73 -27.37
CA THR A 188 -6.32 -6.83 -26.22
C THR A 188 -6.06 -8.27 -25.82
N VAL A 189 -7.08 -9.13 -25.82
CA VAL A 189 -6.89 -10.59 -25.57
C VAL A 189 -5.92 -11.19 -26.59
N ALA A 190 -6.09 -10.89 -27.88
CA ALA A 190 -5.18 -11.36 -28.93
C ALA A 190 -3.75 -10.82 -28.74
N LEU A 191 -3.63 -9.52 -28.41
CA LEU A 191 -2.35 -8.87 -28.14
C LEU A 191 -1.61 -9.51 -26.96
N LEU A 192 -2.27 -9.73 -25.82
CA LEU A 192 -1.62 -10.32 -24.65
C LEU A 192 -1.10 -11.74 -24.96
N ASN A 193 -1.87 -12.54 -25.70
CA ASN A 193 -1.42 -13.86 -26.16
C ASN A 193 -0.21 -13.77 -27.10
N GLN A 194 -0.13 -12.75 -27.96
CA GLN A 194 1.03 -12.49 -28.80
C GLN A 194 2.25 -12.09 -27.95
N LEU A 195 2.08 -11.17 -27.00
CA LEU A 195 3.16 -10.64 -26.16
C LEU A 195 3.76 -11.71 -25.25
N ASP A 196 2.98 -12.70 -24.79
CA ASP A 196 3.49 -13.87 -24.07
C ASP A 196 4.44 -14.72 -24.92
N GLN A 197 4.16 -14.85 -26.22
CA GLN A 197 4.95 -15.67 -27.14
C GLN A 197 6.13 -14.91 -27.75
N SER A 198 5.94 -13.62 -28.02
CA SER A 198 6.91 -12.77 -28.69
C SER A 198 6.87 -11.35 -28.11
N PRO A 199 7.57 -11.10 -26.98
CA PRO A 199 7.67 -9.78 -26.39
C PRO A 199 8.32 -8.78 -27.37
N LEU A 200 7.76 -7.57 -27.47
CA LEU A 200 8.25 -6.54 -28.38
C LEU A 200 9.49 -5.84 -27.81
N PRO A 201 10.56 -5.62 -28.58
CA PRO A 201 11.72 -4.90 -28.10
C PRO A 201 11.41 -3.41 -27.88
N LEU A 202 11.96 -2.84 -26.81
CA LEU A 202 12.03 -1.39 -26.65
C LEU A 202 13.28 -0.85 -27.38
N ALA A 203 13.22 0.42 -27.79
CA ALA A 203 14.36 1.07 -28.44
C ALA A 203 15.57 1.21 -27.48
N GLU A 204 15.29 1.40 -26.19
CA GLU A 204 16.26 1.45 -25.11
C GLU A 204 15.62 0.93 -23.81
N PRO A 205 16.40 0.44 -22.83
CA PRO A 205 15.88 0.04 -21.54
C PRO A 205 15.21 1.21 -20.81
N ILE A 206 14.01 1.00 -20.26
CA ILE A 206 13.24 2.03 -19.55
C ILE A 206 13.06 1.69 -18.08
N THR A 207 12.93 2.71 -17.23
CA THR A 207 12.57 2.56 -15.81
C THR A 207 11.17 3.15 -15.59
N PRO A 208 10.17 2.34 -15.19
CA PRO A 208 8.82 2.82 -14.97
C PRO A 208 8.71 3.72 -13.73
N LEU A 209 7.61 4.48 -13.62
CA LEU A 209 7.35 5.43 -12.51
C LEU A 209 7.37 4.78 -11.11
N ARG A 210 7.08 3.48 -11.02
CA ARG A 210 7.37 2.68 -9.83
C ARG A 210 8.71 1.98 -10.06
N PRO A 211 9.77 2.28 -9.29
CA PRO A 211 11.08 1.68 -9.52
C PRO A 211 10.98 0.16 -9.43
N LEU A 212 11.17 -0.51 -10.56
CA LEU A 212 11.54 -1.92 -10.59
C LEU A 212 13.04 -2.02 -10.33
N THR A 213 13.47 -3.13 -9.74
CA THR A 213 14.90 -3.40 -9.51
C THR A 213 15.68 -3.62 -10.81
N THR A 214 14.98 -3.80 -11.92
CA THR A 214 15.55 -4.08 -13.24
C THR A 214 14.85 -3.23 -14.31
N PRO A 215 15.60 -2.56 -15.20
CA PRO A 215 15.02 -1.86 -16.35
C PRO A 215 14.23 -2.82 -17.24
N ILE A 216 13.18 -2.30 -17.87
CA ILE A 216 12.37 -3.03 -18.85
C ILE A 216 13.04 -2.88 -20.21
N GLU A 217 13.37 -4.00 -20.86
CA GLU A 217 13.97 -4.03 -22.21
C GLU A 217 12.98 -4.44 -23.30
N ARG A 218 11.88 -5.10 -22.92
CA ARG A 218 10.86 -5.61 -23.83
C ARG A 218 9.48 -5.45 -23.21
N VAL A 219 8.47 -5.27 -24.05
CA VAL A 219 7.07 -5.26 -23.63
C VAL A 219 6.53 -6.68 -23.78
N SER A 220 6.29 -7.38 -22.67
CA SER A 220 5.50 -8.62 -22.61
C SER A 220 4.11 -8.34 -22.00
N ALA A 221 3.30 -9.37 -21.81
CA ALA A 221 2.04 -9.23 -21.09
C ALA A 221 2.23 -8.80 -19.62
N ALA A 222 3.38 -9.13 -18.99
CA ALA A 222 3.71 -8.69 -17.64
C ALA A 222 3.95 -7.16 -17.57
N GLU A 223 4.63 -6.60 -18.56
CA GLU A 223 4.80 -5.15 -18.68
C GLU A 223 3.47 -4.45 -18.98
N PHE A 224 2.58 -5.06 -19.77
CA PHE A 224 1.22 -4.56 -19.97
C PHE A 224 0.41 -4.58 -18.65
N ALA A 225 0.49 -5.66 -17.87
CA ALA A 225 -0.12 -5.73 -16.54
C ALA A 225 0.45 -4.67 -15.57
N THR A 226 1.74 -4.33 -15.73
CA THR A 226 2.38 -3.24 -14.97
C THR A 226 1.81 -1.88 -15.34
N LEU A 227 1.55 -1.61 -16.63
CA LEU A 227 0.85 -0.41 -17.08
C LEU A 227 -0.53 -0.28 -16.41
N ILE A 228 -1.34 -1.35 -16.44
CA ILE A 228 -2.66 -1.36 -15.79
C ILE A 228 -2.55 -1.15 -14.28
N THR A 229 -1.52 -1.73 -13.65
CA THR A 229 -1.24 -1.50 -12.22
C THR A 229 -0.91 -0.04 -11.93
N LEU A 230 -0.09 0.61 -12.75
CA LEU A 230 0.31 2.01 -12.57
C LEU A 230 -0.83 3.00 -12.83
N MET A 231 -1.77 2.64 -13.71
CA MET A 231 -2.99 3.41 -13.94
C MET A 231 -3.76 3.66 -12.64
N ASN A 232 -3.64 2.79 -11.63
CA ASN A 232 -4.22 3.02 -10.31
C ASN A 232 -3.79 4.35 -9.66
N ASN A 233 -2.54 4.75 -9.84
CA ASN A 233 -1.96 5.94 -9.21
C ASN A 233 -1.96 7.15 -10.15
N TYR A 234 -1.99 6.92 -11.46
CA TYR A 234 -2.00 7.96 -12.50
C TYR A 234 -3.14 7.77 -13.50
N PRO A 235 -4.39 7.59 -13.04
CA PRO A 235 -5.51 7.17 -13.88
C PRO A 235 -5.84 8.21 -14.96
N GLY A 236 -5.90 9.49 -14.60
CA GLY A 236 -6.17 10.58 -15.55
C GLY A 236 -5.06 10.79 -16.59
N GLN A 237 -3.83 10.39 -16.30
CA GLN A 237 -2.72 10.47 -17.26
C GLN A 237 -2.62 9.21 -18.14
N MET A 238 -2.76 8.02 -17.55
CA MET A 238 -2.49 6.77 -18.26
C MET A 238 -3.71 6.23 -18.99
N ALA A 239 -4.91 6.26 -18.39
CA ALA A 239 -6.12 5.66 -18.97
C ALA A 239 -6.44 6.17 -20.38
N PRO A 240 -6.32 7.49 -20.68
CA PRO A 240 -6.55 8.01 -22.03
C PRO A 240 -5.73 7.36 -23.15
N TYR A 241 -4.54 6.85 -22.83
CA TYR A 241 -3.59 6.32 -23.81
C TYR A 241 -3.70 4.81 -23.99
N VAL A 242 -4.39 4.09 -23.09
CA VAL A 242 -4.45 2.63 -23.15
C VAL A 242 -5.01 2.11 -24.49
N PRO A 243 -6.09 2.68 -25.07
CA PRO A 243 -6.57 2.24 -26.39
C PRO A 243 -5.54 2.44 -27.51
N LEU A 244 -4.83 3.59 -27.50
CA LEU A 244 -3.76 3.87 -28.46
C LEU A 244 -2.58 2.91 -28.27
N ILE A 245 -2.19 2.63 -27.03
CA ILE A 245 -1.11 1.68 -26.71
C ILE A 245 -1.45 0.29 -27.24
N VAL A 246 -2.69 -0.19 -27.06
CA VAL A 246 -3.11 -1.49 -27.62
C VAL A 246 -2.92 -1.50 -29.14
N GLN A 247 -3.40 -0.45 -29.83
CA GLN A 247 -3.24 -0.34 -31.28
C GLN A 247 -1.76 -0.29 -31.73
N GLU A 248 -0.93 0.49 -31.05
CA GLU A 248 0.49 0.61 -31.38
C GLU A 248 1.24 -0.71 -31.17
N LEU A 249 0.99 -1.40 -30.06
CA LEU A 249 1.63 -2.68 -29.76
C LEU A 249 1.22 -3.76 -30.77
N GLU A 250 -0.03 -3.79 -31.24
CA GLU A 250 -0.45 -4.66 -32.35
C GLU A 250 0.35 -4.40 -33.64
N GLN A 251 0.81 -3.16 -33.84
CA GLN A 251 1.62 -2.73 -34.99
C GLN A 251 3.13 -2.89 -34.74
N GLY A 252 3.54 -3.38 -33.57
CA GLY A 252 4.95 -3.50 -33.16
C GLY A 252 5.60 -2.20 -32.67
N THR A 253 4.81 -1.14 -32.48
CA THR A 253 5.27 0.18 -31.99
C THR A 253 5.18 0.22 -30.46
N THR A 254 6.27 0.62 -29.79
CA THR A 254 6.36 0.65 -28.32
C THR A 254 6.53 2.05 -27.73
N THR A 255 6.52 3.09 -28.57
CA THR A 255 6.86 4.47 -28.17
C THR A 255 5.89 5.06 -27.17
N THR A 256 4.56 4.96 -27.41
CA THR A 256 3.58 5.51 -26.46
C THR A 256 3.59 4.71 -25.15
N PHE A 257 3.69 3.38 -25.22
CA PHE A 257 3.85 2.54 -24.03
C PHE A 257 5.03 3.01 -23.15
N ALA A 258 6.22 3.14 -23.75
CA ALA A 258 7.42 3.58 -23.06
C ALA A 258 7.25 4.98 -22.45
N GLY A 259 6.69 5.92 -23.22
CA GLY A 259 6.44 7.28 -22.76
C GLY A 259 5.43 7.40 -21.62
N VAL A 260 4.38 6.58 -21.63
CA VAL A 260 3.36 6.55 -20.57
C VAL A 260 3.91 5.92 -19.29
N ILE A 261 4.52 4.74 -19.38
CA ILE A 261 4.92 3.97 -18.19
C ILE A 261 6.08 4.62 -17.42
N THR A 262 6.94 5.36 -18.13
CA THR A 262 8.01 6.20 -17.55
C THR A 262 7.51 7.57 -17.08
N GLY A 263 6.30 7.95 -17.47
CA GLY A 263 5.75 9.28 -17.27
C GLY A 263 6.32 10.36 -18.19
N ALA A 264 7.22 10.03 -19.13
CA ALA A 264 7.82 10.99 -20.07
C ALA A 264 6.81 11.76 -20.93
N LEU A 265 5.63 11.19 -21.18
CA LEU A 265 4.54 11.88 -21.90
C LEU A 265 3.79 12.92 -21.07
N PHE A 266 3.93 12.88 -19.74
CA PHE A 266 3.21 13.76 -18.79
C PHE A 266 4.14 14.59 -17.92
N SER A 267 5.42 14.23 -17.84
CA SER A 267 6.47 15.06 -17.28
C SER A 267 6.76 16.17 -18.30
N SER A 268 6.17 17.33 -18.07
CA SER A 268 6.43 18.47 -18.93
C SER A 268 7.92 18.85 -18.87
N ALA A 269 8.66 18.58 -19.94
CA ALA A 269 9.67 19.54 -20.42
C ALA A 269 8.94 20.71 -21.12
N ALA A 270 7.97 21.32 -20.44
CA ALA A 270 7.31 22.52 -20.95
C ALA A 270 7.85 23.70 -20.14
N ASN A 271 8.55 24.60 -20.85
CA ASN A 271 8.63 25.97 -20.37
C ASN A 271 7.20 26.44 -20.07
N PRO A 272 6.94 27.07 -18.92
CA PRO A 272 5.62 27.61 -18.64
C PRO A 272 5.21 28.55 -19.79
N PRO A 273 3.92 28.54 -20.20
CA PRO A 273 3.45 29.44 -21.24
C PRO A 273 3.77 30.88 -20.86
N ALA A 274 4.12 31.70 -21.85
CA ALA A 274 4.26 33.13 -21.66
C ALA A 274 2.94 33.68 -21.11
N PHE A 275 3.00 34.24 -19.92
CA PHE A 275 1.85 34.63 -19.11
C PHE A 275 1.01 35.74 -19.78
N GLU A 276 -0.29 35.48 -19.95
CA GLU A 276 -1.33 36.52 -20.01
C GLU A 276 -2.00 36.67 -18.63
N SER A 277 -2.42 37.90 -18.33
CA SER A 277 -2.93 38.33 -17.02
C SER A 277 -4.39 37.90 -16.78
N SER A 278 -4.61 36.61 -16.50
CA SER A 278 -5.92 36.10 -16.04
C SER A 278 -5.92 35.76 -14.54
N PRO A 279 -7.09 35.82 -13.86
CA PRO A 279 -7.22 35.32 -12.47
C PRO A 279 -6.83 33.85 -12.28
N GLU A 280 -6.99 33.01 -13.31
CA GLU A 280 -6.54 31.62 -13.29
C GLU A 280 -5.02 31.50 -13.35
N ALA A 281 -4.35 32.38 -14.09
CA ALA A 281 -2.89 32.47 -14.11
C ALA A 281 -2.32 32.83 -12.73
N TYR A 282 -2.99 33.72 -11.98
CA TYR A 282 -2.61 34.03 -10.59
C TYR A 282 -2.79 32.84 -9.65
N ARG A 283 -3.84 32.02 -9.83
CA ARG A 283 -4.04 30.80 -9.02
C ARG A 283 -3.00 29.73 -9.33
N LEU A 284 -2.63 29.55 -10.60
CA LEU A 284 -1.54 28.65 -10.98
C LEU A 284 -0.20 29.12 -10.41
N GLN A 285 0.11 30.42 -10.50
CA GLN A 285 1.31 30.98 -9.86
C GLN A 285 1.31 30.77 -8.36
N ALA A 286 0.18 31.00 -7.68
CA ALA A 286 0.07 30.75 -6.25
C ALA A 286 0.37 29.28 -5.91
N ARG A 287 -0.16 28.32 -6.68
CA ARG A 287 0.15 26.89 -6.50
C ARG A 287 1.59 26.53 -6.79
N ASP A 288 2.22 27.12 -7.80
CA ASP A 288 3.65 26.90 -8.10
C ASP A 288 4.55 27.49 -6.99
N PHE A 289 4.19 28.65 -6.46
CA PHE A 289 4.85 29.22 -5.28
C PHE A 289 4.64 28.36 -4.03
N GLU A 290 3.43 27.85 -3.80
CA GLU A 290 3.13 26.90 -2.72
C GLU A 290 3.93 25.60 -2.86
N ALA A 291 4.00 25.01 -4.05
CA ALA A 291 4.77 23.79 -4.31
C ALA A 291 6.27 24.01 -4.08
N LYS A 292 6.84 25.11 -4.60
CA LYS A 292 8.23 25.50 -4.34
C LYS A 292 8.48 25.76 -2.86
N ALA A 293 7.53 26.38 -2.16
CA ALA A 293 7.62 26.58 -0.72
C ALA A 293 7.56 25.24 0.04
N GLU A 294 6.67 24.32 -0.34
CA GLU A 294 6.60 22.96 0.21
C GLU A 294 7.91 22.19 -0.01
N ASP A 295 8.53 22.29 -1.19
CA ASP A 295 9.83 21.65 -1.48
C ASP A 295 10.96 22.23 -0.63
N ILE A 296 11.03 23.56 -0.50
CA ILE A 296 12.00 24.21 0.39
C ILE A 296 11.76 23.79 1.84
N LEU A 297 10.51 23.74 2.28
CA LEU A 297 10.15 23.31 3.63
C LEU A 297 10.50 21.84 3.86
N ARG A 298 10.25 20.95 2.90
CA ARG A 298 10.63 19.54 2.95
C ARG A 298 12.14 19.38 3.01
N ALA A 299 12.89 20.06 2.13
CA ALA A 299 14.35 20.03 2.15
C ALA A 299 14.91 20.54 3.48
N ARG A 300 14.34 21.61 4.04
CA ARG A 300 14.68 22.12 5.38
C ARG A 300 14.31 21.15 6.49
N ALA A 301 13.15 20.49 6.41
CA ALA A 301 12.72 19.51 7.38
C ALA A 301 13.65 18.28 7.35
N THR A 302 13.99 17.76 6.17
CA THR A 302 14.98 16.69 6.00
C THR A 302 16.34 17.10 6.55
N ALA A 303 16.82 18.31 6.23
CA ALA A 303 18.09 18.80 6.75
C ALA A 303 18.07 19.00 8.28
N ALA A 304 16.96 19.49 8.83
CA ALA A 304 16.78 19.61 10.26
C ALA A 304 16.78 18.23 10.92
N GLU A 305 16.07 17.27 10.33
CA GLU A 305 15.96 15.90 10.80
C GLU A 305 17.32 15.17 10.78
N THR A 306 18.08 15.26 9.69
CA THR A 306 19.41 14.64 9.59
C THR A 306 20.43 15.29 10.53
N SER A 307 20.23 16.55 10.93
CA SER A 307 21.09 17.25 11.88
C SER A 307 20.81 16.91 13.35
N ARG A 308 19.67 16.27 13.65
CA ARG A 308 19.28 15.92 15.02
C ARG A 308 20.30 14.98 15.67
N PRO A 309 20.60 15.15 16.97
CA PRO A 309 21.44 14.20 17.71
C PRO A 309 21.02 12.74 17.55
N ALA A 310 19.72 12.44 17.63
CA ALA A 310 19.20 11.09 17.47
C ALA A 310 19.52 10.51 16.09
N SER A 311 19.24 11.26 15.03
CA SER A 311 19.47 10.83 13.65
C SER A 311 20.94 10.64 13.35
N ARG A 312 21.81 11.52 13.86
CA ARG A 312 23.27 11.36 13.75
C ARG A 312 23.79 10.14 14.49
N TRP A 313 23.23 9.84 15.67
CA TRP A 313 23.61 8.66 16.45
C TRP A 313 23.28 7.37 15.70
N VAL A 314 22.06 7.28 15.14
CA VAL A 314 21.66 6.13 14.31
C VAL A 314 22.51 6.02 13.04
N GLN A 315 22.75 7.14 12.34
CA GLN A 315 23.61 7.18 11.15
C GLN A 315 25.05 6.73 11.43
N GLN A 316 25.58 7.04 12.61
CA GLN A 316 26.91 6.58 13.02
C GLN A 316 26.95 5.05 13.10
N ILE A 317 25.94 4.41 13.69
CA ILE A 317 25.85 2.94 13.76
C ILE A 317 25.71 2.35 12.36
N GLN A 318 24.85 2.92 11.50
CA GLN A 318 24.73 2.49 10.11
C GLN A 318 26.07 2.60 9.35
N SER A 319 26.80 3.69 9.57
CA SER A 319 28.12 3.88 8.96
C SER A 319 29.11 2.84 9.45
N ILE A 320 29.07 2.45 10.73
CA ILE A 320 29.92 1.38 11.27
C ILE A 320 29.54 0.05 10.64
N ALA A 321 28.25 -0.30 10.62
CA ALA A 321 27.74 -1.53 10.00
C ALA A 321 28.21 -1.67 8.54
N ASN A 322 28.21 -0.58 7.77
CA ASN A 322 28.68 -0.57 6.38
C ASN A 322 30.19 -0.81 6.21
N THR A 323 30.99 -0.75 7.28
CA THR A 323 32.43 -1.07 7.26
C THR A 323 32.74 -2.50 7.67
N LEU A 324 31.76 -3.21 8.23
CA LEU A 324 31.88 -4.61 8.64
C LEU A 324 31.65 -5.56 7.46
N PRO A 325 32.06 -6.83 7.57
CA PRO A 325 31.59 -7.89 6.66
C PRO A 325 30.04 -7.92 6.60
N ASP A 326 29.46 -8.26 5.43
CA ASP A 326 28.00 -8.15 5.17
C ASP A 326 27.16 -8.80 6.28
N SER A 327 27.51 -10.02 6.70
CA SER A 327 26.78 -10.75 7.75
C SER A 327 26.94 -10.13 9.15
N GLU A 328 28.10 -9.58 9.49
CA GLU A 328 28.34 -8.89 10.77
C GLU A 328 27.62 -7.54 10.80
N GLY A 329 27.70 -6.76 9.72
CA GLY A 329 27.00 -5.49 9.58
C GLY A 329 25.48 -5.65 9.64
N VAL A 330 24.95 -6.70 9.00
CA VAL A 330 23.52 -7.03 9.10
C VAL A 330 23.12 -7.43 10.51
N LEU A 331 23.92 -8.23 11.23
CA LEU A 331 23.61 -8.60 12.61
C LEU A 331 23.56 -7.37 13.52
N LEU A 332 24.53 -6.46 13.41
CA LEU A 332 24.52 -5.20 14.16
C LEU A 332 23.25 -4.39 13.89
N LEU A 333 22.83 -4.30 12.62
CA LEU A 333 21.59 -3.60 12.26
C LEU A 333 20.35 -4.33 12.77
N VAL A 334 20.28 -5.66 12.66
CA VAL A 334 19.16 -6.45 13.18
C VAL A 334 19.04 -6.29 14.70
N ASN A 335 20.17 -6.27 15.42
CA ASN A 335 20.19 -6.03 16.86
C ASN A 335 19.77 -4.60 17.21
N LEU A 336 20.18 -3.59 16.42
CA LEU A 336 19.71 -2.20 16.57
C LEU A 336 18.19 -2.10 16.38
N LEU A 337 17.65 -2.75 15.36
CA LEU A 337 16.20 -2.85 15.13
C LEU A 337 15.52 -3.63 16.27
N GLY A 338 16.24 -4.59 16.84
CA GLY A 338 15.97 -5.37 18.05
C GLY A 338 15.67 -4.54 19.30
N VAL A 339 16.37 -3.42 19.47
CA VAL A 339 16.33 -2.60 20.71
C VAL A 339 14.93 -2.05 21.02
N GLY A 340 14.08 -1.93 19.99
CA GLY A 340 12.70 -1.43 20.10
C GLY A 340 11.61 -2.51 20.20
N TYR A 341 11.96 -3.79 20.27
CA TYR A 341 10.99 -4.88 20.40
C TYR A 341 10.29 -4.88 21.75
N THR A 342 9.22 -5.66 21.81
CA THR A 342 8.20 -5.63 22.83
C THR A 342 8.75 -6.08 24.17
N GLU A 343 8.31 -5.40 25.24
CA GLU A 343 8.77 -5.48 26.63
C GLU A 343 10.03 -4.68 27.01
N THR A 344 10.91 -4.32 26.08
CA THR A 344 12.05 -3.45 26.41
C THR A 344 11.59 -1.99 26.55
N PRO A 345 11.85 -1.33 27.70
CA PRO A 345 11.53 0.08 27.86
C PRO A 345 12.18 0.92 26.75
N ARG A 346 11.39 1.77 26.08
CA ARG A 346 11.91 2.73 25.08
C ARG A 346 12.53 3.94 25.78
N ASN A 347 13.65 3.70 26.46
CA ASN A 347 14.36 4.66 27.29
C ASN A 347 15.87 4.60 27.04
N ARG A 348 16.60 5.47 27.74
CA ARG A 348 18.03 5.60 27.56
C ARG A 348 18.78 4.35 28.01
N GLU A 349 18.34 3.72 29.08
CA GLU A 349 18.97 2.53 29.66
C GLU A 349 19.03 1.38 28.65
N THR A 350 17.94 1.17 27.91
CA THR A 350 17.87 0.14 26.87
C THR A 350 18.85 0.43 25.71
N LEU A 351 18.96 1.68 25.25
CA LEU A 351 19.94 2.06 24.22
C LEU A 351 21.38 1.93 24.73
N LEU A 352 21.63 2.25 26.01
CA LEU A 352 22.94 2.07 26.63
C LEU A 352 23.33 0.60 26.77
N ALA A 353 22.36 -0.27 27.10
CA ALA A 353 22.58 -1.71 27.14
C ALA A 353 22.97 -2.25 25.75
N PHE A 354 22.26 -1.84 24.70
CA PHE A 354 22.64 -2.14 23.32
C PHE A 354 24.07 -1.69 22.99
N VAL A 355 24.45 -0.45 23.35
CA VAL A 355 25.82 0.04 23.08
C VAL A 355 26.86 -0.81 23.80
N ALA A 356 26.58 -1.22 25.04
CA ALA A 356 27.48 -2.03 25.84
C ALA A 356 27.61 -3.49 25.33
N GLU A 357 26.60 -3.98 24.62
CA GLU A 357 26.60 -5.33 24.03
C GLU A 357 27.30 -5.36 22.67
N GLU A 358 27.06 -4.36 21.82
CA GLU A 358 27.52 -4.37 20.43
C GLU A 358 28.85 -3.65 20.18
N PHE A 359 29.31 -2.81 21.11
CA PHE A 359 30.50 -1.98 20.91
C PHE A 359 31.45 -2.00 22.09
N GLU A 360 32.74 -1.81 21.79
CA GLU A 360 33.79 -1.66 22.79
C GLU A 360 34.65 -0.40 22.54
N GLY A 361 35.52 -0.07 23.49
CA GLY A 361 36.53 0.99 23.36
C GLY A 361 35.98 2.39 23.09
N ASP A 362 36.68 3.15 22.25
CA ASP A 362 36.35 4.56 21.97
C ASP A 362 34.99 4.71 21.28
N THR A 363 34.58 3.73 20.46
CA THR A 363 33.27 3.74 19.80
C THR A 363 32.14 3.63 20.83
N ALA A 364 32.23 2.69 21.77
CA ALA A 364 31.25 2.53 22.84
C ALA A 364 31.19 3.78 23.73
N ALA A 365 32.35 4.36 24.08
CA ALA A 365 32.44 5.58 24.87
C ALA A 365 31.78 6.78 24.15
N SER A 366 32.01 6.92 22.85
CA SER A 366 31.43 7.99 22.01
C SER A 366 29.91 7.86 21.91
N LEU A 367 29.40 6.67 21.56
CA LEU A 367 27.95 6.41 21.46
C LEU A 367 27.24 6.58 22.81
N THR A 368 27.88 6.13 23.90
CA THR A 368 27.37 6.31 25.27
C THR A 368 27.30 7.78 25.66
N ALA A 369 28.37 8.54 25.42
CA ALA A 369 28.40 9.97 25.75
C ALA A 369 27.36 10.76 24.94
N ALA A 370 27.20 10.43 23.66
CA ALA A 370 26.17 11.02 22.81
C ALA A 370 24.77 10.73 23.36
N LEU A 371 24.47 9.46 23.72
CA LEU A 371 23.20 9.10 24.36
C LEU A 371 23.01 9.87 25.65
N GLN A 372 24.01 9.94 26.55
CA GLN A 372 23.90 10.66 27.83
C GLN A 372 23.66 12.17 27.67
N ALA A 373 24.15 12.78 26.60
CA ALA A 373 23.94 14.20 26.31
C ALA A 373 22.53 14.51 25.75
N MET A 374 21.80 13.51 25.25
CA MET A 374 20.45 13.69 24.70
C MET A 374 19.42 14.00 25.80
N SER A 375 18.36 14.73 25.46
CA SER A 375 17.17 14.82 26.32
C SER A 375 16.30 13.56 26.20
N GLU A 376 15.37 13.32 27.12
CA GLU A 376 14.41 12.20 27.00
C GLU A 376 13.49 12.31 25.77
N VAL A 377 13.27 13.52 25.25
CA VAL A 377 12.56 13.71 23.97
C VAL A 377 13.41 13.19 22.82
N GLU A 378 14.70 13.49 22.85
CA GLU A 378 15.64 13.09 21.81
C GLU A 378 15.96 11.59 21.86
N VAL A 379 16.04 11.00 23.05
CA VAL A 379 16.14 9.55 23.25
C VAL A 379 14.92 8.83 22.64
N ARG A 380 13.71 9.33 22.87
CA ARG A 380 12.51 8.76 22.23
C ARG A 380 12.58 8.87 20.71
N HIS A 381 13.06 10.00 20.20
CA HIS A 381 13.24 10.20 18.76
C HIS A 381 14.26 9.22 18.13
N VAL A 382 15.25 8.71 18.88
CA VAL A 382 16.13 7.63 18.39
C VAL A 382 15.32 6.41 17.97
N TYR A 383 14.33 5.99 18.78
CA TYR A 383 13.47 4.87 18.44
C TYR A 383 12.62 5.12 17.20
N ASP A 384 12.24 6.38 16.96
CA ASP A 384 11.48 6.75 15.78
C ASP A 384 12.34 6.64 14.52
N VAL A 385 13.59 7.10 14.59
CA VAL A 385 14.57 6.97 13.51
C VAL A 385 14.88 5.49 13.24
N VAL A 386 15.15 4.69 14.28
CA VAL A 386 15.39 3.24 14.16
C VAL A 386 14.17 2.53 13.53
N SER A 387 12.96 2.89 13.95
CA SER A 387 11.74 2.31 13.36
C SER A 387 11.61 2.67 11.88
N ALA A 388 11.89 3.91 11.49
CA ALA A 388 11.88 4.33 10.09
C ALA A 388 12.94 3.63 9.23
N LEU A 389 14.06 3.18 9.82
CA LEU A 389 15.06 2.38 9.10
C LEU A 389 14.50 1.05 8.61
N THR A 390 13.63 0.39 9.37
CA THR A 390 13.03 -0.88 8.94
C THR A 390 12.23 -0.75 7.64
N ASP A 391 11.62 0.42 7.38
CA ASP A 391 10.90 0.73 6.14
C ASP A 391 11.86 0.86 4.94
N SER A 392 13.13 1.23 5.21
CA SER A 392 14.16 1.41 4.19
C SER A 392 14.93 0.13 3.87
N PHE A 393 14.95 -0.85 4.79
CA PHE A 393 15.76 -2.06 4.68
C PHE A 393 15.08 -3.24 3.98
N SER A 394 13.78 -3.18 3.65
CA SER A 394 13.16 -4.27 2.86
C SER A 394 11.88 -3.85 2.14
N GLY A 395 11.66 -4.44 0.97
CA GLY A 395 10.32 -4.46 0.33
C GLY A 395 9.30 -5.33 1.08
N VAL A 396 9.65 -5.89 2.24
CA VAL A 396 8.78 -6.76 3.05
C VAL A 396 7.86 -5.92 3.93
N ASP A 397 8.40 -5.02 4.76
CA ASP A 397 7.61 -4.14 5.64
C ASP A 397 7.30 -2.75 5.03
N ALA A 398 7.65 -2.51 3.76
CA ALA A 398 7.54 -1.20 3.13
C ALA A 398 6.08 -0.69 3.09
N GLY A 399 5.74 0.22 4.00
CA GLY A 399 4.42 0.83 4.13
C GLY A 399 3.34 -0.05 4.79
N ILE A 400 3.63 -1.33 5.05
CA ILE A 400 2.73 -2.27 5.72
C ILE A 400 3.55 -3.07 6.74
N THR A 401 3.19 -3.00 8.01
CA THR A 401 3.84 -3.82 9.05
C THR A 401 3.44 -5.29 8.89
N THR A 402 4.33 -6.13 8.34
CA THR A 402 4.00 -7.46 7.81
C THR A 402 3.47 -8.43 8.85
N GLY A 403 4.04 -8.47 10.04
CA GLY A 403 3.56 -9.35 11.11
C GLY A 403 2.15 -8.97 11.57
N MET A 404 1.84 -7.67 11.62
CA MET A 404 0.48 -7.18 11.87
C MET A 404 -0.45 -7.56 10.72
N PHE A 405 -0.05 -7.30 9.48
CA PHE A 405 -0.83 -7.66 8.30
C PHE A 405 -1.12 -9.16 8.25
N ARG A 406 -0.13 -10.02 8.50
CA ARG A 406 -0.31 -11.48 8.51
C ARG A 406 -1.21 -11.94 9.64
N SER A 407 -1.08 -11.37 10.83
CA SER A 407 -1.99 -11.70 11.95
C SER A 407 -3.45 -11.38 11.60
N LEU A 408 -3.68 -10.28 10.89
CA LEU A 408 -5.01 -9.91 10.41
C LEU A 408 -5.48 -10.77 9.24
N ASP A 409 -4.66 -10.89 8.19
CA ASP A 409 -4.98 -11.57 6.93
C ASP A 409 -5.27 -13.05 7.16
N CYS A 410 -4.45 -13.72 7.98
CA CYS A 410 -4.61 -15.13 8.32
C CYS A 410 -5.78 -15.42 9.25
N ARG A 411 -6.22 -14.42 10.03
CA ARG A 411 -7.41 -14.53 10.87
C ARG A 411 -8.69 -14.21 10.12
N GLU A 412 -8.69 -13.19 9.26
CA GLU A 412 -9.92 -12.51 8.84
C GLU A 412 -10.20 -12.54 7.35
N LEU A 413 -9.21 -12.84 6.51
CA LEU A 413 -9.35 -12.73 5.05
C LEU A 413 -9.11 -14.08 4.35
N VAL A 414 -8.01 -14.73 4.69
CA VAL A 414 -7.66 -16.05 4.15
C VAL A 414 -8.68 -17.14 4.54
N PRO A 415 -9.13 -17.27 5.80
CA PRO A 415 -10.02 -18.36 6.19
C PRO A 415 -11.39 -18.37 5.50
N PHE A 416 -11.80 -17.25 4.89
CA PHE A 416 -13.07 -17.13 4.17
C PHE A 416 -12.91 -17.19 2.64
N SER A 417 -11.70 -17.43 2.14
CA SER A 417 -11.47 -17.63 0.72
C SER A 417 -11.11 -19.09 0.44
N ASP A 418 -11.62 -19.64 -0.67
CA ASP A 418 -11.30 -20.99 -1.13
C ASP A 418 -10.19 -20.95 -2.22
N PRO A 419 -9.04 -21.63 -2.00
CA PRO A 419 -8.00 -21.75 -3.02
C PRO A 419 -8.49 -22.34 -4.35
N ALA A 420 -9.41 -23.32 -4.32
CA ALA A 420 -9.97 -23.91 -5.53
C ALA A 420 -10.84 -22.92 -6.29
N GLN A 421 -11.66 -22.14 -5.58
CA GLN A 421 -12.47 -21.08 -6.19
C GLN A 421 -11.61 -19.93 -6.72
N THR A 422 -10.51 -19.61 -6.03
CA THR A 422 -9.53 -18.62 -6.48
C THR A 422 -8.92 -19.03 -7.82
N GLN A 423 -8.49 -20.29 -7.93
CA GLN A 423 -7.96 -20.84 -9.17
C GLN A 423 -9.03 -20.87 -10.28
N ALA A 424 -10.26 -21.27 -9.97
CA ALA A 424 -11.36 -21.28 -10.93
C ALA A 424 -11.69 -19.87 -11.46
N ASN A 425 -11.68 -18.85 -10.59
CA ASN A 425 -11.90 -17.46 -10.98
C ASN A 425 -10.78 -16.95 -11.89
N TYR A 426 -9.54 -17.34 -11.62
CA TYR A 426 -8.39 -17.03 -12.48
C TYR A 426 -8.50 -17.71 -13.86
N GLU A 427 -8.86 -18.99 -13.89
CA GLU A 427 -9.04 -19.75 -15.15
C GLU A 427 -10.20 -19.24 -16.01
N ALA A 428 -11.19 -18.60 -15.38
CA ALA A 428 -12.34 -17.99 -16.05
C ALA A 428 -12.06 -16.60 -16.63
N MET A 429 -10.89 -16.01 -16.37
CA MET A 429 -10.53 -14.68 -16.88
C MET A 429 -10.45 -14.66 -18.41
N LEU A 430 -10.84 -13.53 -19.00
CA LEU A 430 -10.64 -13.25 -20.42
C LEU A 430 -9.16 -12.98 -20.73
N MET A 431 -8.46 -12.35 -19.78
CA MET A 431 -7.05 -11.95 -19.89
C MET A 431 -6.26 -12.50 -18.69
N PRO A 432 -6.03 -13.82 -18.61
CA PRO A 432 -5.36 -14.44 -17.46
C PRO A 432 -3.97 -13.86 -17.19
N GLN A 433 -3.29 -13.30 -18.19
CA GLN A 433 -2.02 -12.60 -18.02
C GLN A 433 -2.07 -11.48 -16.97
N LEU A 434 -3.23 -10.81 -16.84
CA LEU A 434 -3.44 -9.77 -15.82
C LEU A 434 -3.62 -10.34 -14.40
N GLY A 435 -3.93 -11.63 -14.28
CA GLY A 435 -4.18 -12.33 -13.03
C GLY A 435 -3.00 -13.14 -12.47
N ILE A 436 -1.97 -13.45 -13.28
CA ILE A 436 -0.86 -14.35 -12.91
C ILE A 436 -0.21 -13.95 -11.57
N GLY A 437 0.15 -12.68 -11.43
CA GLY A 437 0.76 -12.18 -10.19
C GLY A 437 -0.18 -12.25 -8.98
N ARG A 438 -1.50 -12.07 -9.21
CA ARG A 438 -2.52 -12.08 -8.17
C ARG A 438 -2.82 -13.49 -7.67
N VAL A 439 -2.93 -14.47 -8.56
CA VAL A 439 -3.13 -15.88 -8.18
C VAL A 439 -1.91 -16.45 -7.47
N ALA A 440 -0.69 -16.07 -7.90
CA ALA A 440 0.54 -16.44 -7.21
C ALA A 440 0.61 -15.82 -5.79
N ALA A 441 0.24 -14.54 -5.65
CA ALA A 441 0.17 -13.87 -4.35
C ALA A 441 -0.92 -14.49 -3.44
N ALA A 442 -2.04 -14.94 -4.01
CA ALA A 442 -3.08 -15.65 -3.27
C ALA A 442 -2.58 -17.00 -2.75
N GLN A 443 -1.93 -17.81 -3.61
CA GLN A 443 -1.34 -19.08 -3.20
C GLN A 443 -0.32 -18.90 -2.07
N GLN A 444 0.55 -17.89 -2.20
CA GLN A 444 1.50 -17.55 -1.15
C GLN A 444 0.80 -17.18 0.16
N ALA A 445 -0.30 -16.42 0.13
CA ALA A 445 -1.06 -16.08 1.32
C ALA A 445 -1.69 -17.32 1.97
N TYR A 446 -2.26 -18.24 1.19
CA TYR A 446 -2.80 -19.51 1.68
C TYR A 446 -1.71 -20.34 2.39
N ASP A 447 -0.54 -20.47 1.77
CA ASP A 447 0.57 -21.22 2.33
C ASP A 447 1.07 -20.59 3.64
N LEU A 448 1.34 -19.29 3.64
CA LEU A 448 1.81 -18.54 4.82
C LEU A 448 0.81 -18.64 5.98
N CYS A 449 -0.48 -18.45 5.71
CA CYS A 449 -1.50 -18.48 6.75
C CYS A 449 -1.80 -19.88 7.27
N SER A 450 -1.37 -20.93 6.57
CA SER A 450 -1.50 -22.29 7.07
C SER A 450 -0.59 -22.57 8.29
N PHE A 451 0.46 -21.77 8.52
CA PHE A 451 1.38 -21.93 9.65
C PHE A 451 1.57 -20.67 10.51
N TRP A 452 0.99 -19.52 10.12
CA TRP A 452 0.98 -18.33 10.97
C TRP A 452 0.15 -18.60 12.24
N PRO A 453 0.63 -18.25 13.45
CA PRO A 453 0.03 -18.73 14.70
C PRO A 453 -1.15 -17.86 15.16
N VAL A 454 -2.23 -17.83 14.36
CA VAL A 454 -3.50 -17.19 14.71
C VAL A 454 -4.67 -18.08 14.34
N GLU A 455 -5.69 -18.08 15.18
CA GLU A 455 -6.93 -18.81 14.91
C GLU A 455 -7.84 -18.03 13.95
N PRO A 456 -8.56 -18.70 13.04
CA PRO A 456 -9.56 -18.06 12.19
C PRO A 456 -10.64 -17.30 12.96
N ALA A 457 -11.08 -16.17 12.41
CA ALA A 457 -12.21 -15.43 12.93
C ALA A 457 -13.51 -16.27 12.84
N PRO A 458 -14.44 -16.13 13.80
CA PRO A 458 -15.73 -16.77 13.71
C PRO A 458 -16.53 -16.22 12.51
N ALA A 459 -17.30 -17.05 11.81
CA ALA A 459 -18.02 -16.68 10.59
C ALA A 459 -18.93 -15.43 10.69
N ARG A 460 -19.46 -15.14 11.89
CA ARG A 460 -20.22 -13.91 12.16
C ARG A 460 -19.43 -12.62 11.89
N GLU A 461 -18.10 -12.68 11.97
CA GLU A 461 -17.22 -11.57 11.69
C GLU A 461 -17.08 -11.29 10.19
N HIS A 462 -17.39 -12.27 9.32
CA HIS A 462 -17.44 -12.11 7.85
C HIS A 462 -18.82 -11.67 7.32
N ALA A 463 -19.79 -11.44 8.20
CA ALA A 463 -21.13 -11.05 7.78
C ALA A 463 -21.16 -9.58 7.29
N PRO A 464 -22.00 -9.24 6.29
CA PRO A 464 -22.21 -7.85 5.90
C PRO A 464 -22.70 -6.99 7.06
N VAL A 465 -22.31 -5.73 7.09
CA VAL A 465 -22.75 -4.79 8.13
C VAL A 465 -24.15 -4.26 7.80
N ASN A 466 -25.10 -4.53 8.71
CA ASN A 466 -26.44 -3.97 8.62
C ASN A 466 -26.53 -2.69 9.45
N SER A 467 -26.59 -1.53 8.80
CA SER A 467 -26.52 -0.23 9.48
C SER A 467 -27.45 0.81 8.88
N SER A 468 -27.95 1.72 9.73
CA SER A 468 -28.67 2.94 9.35
C SER A 468 -27.85 4.21 9.57
N ILE A 469 -26.57 4.07 9.98
CA ILE A 469 -25.64 5.19 10.06
C ILE A 469 -25.51 5.77 8.65
N PRO A 470 -25.59 7.10 8.46
CA PRO A 470 -25.29 7.70 7.17
C PRO A 470 -23.90 7.30 6.68
N THR A 471 -23.84 6.74 5.48
CA THR A 471 -22.58 6.27 4.89
C THR A 471 -22.42 6.77 3.46
N LEU A 472 -21.28 7.37 3.16
CA LEU A 472 -20.86 7.74 1.82
C LEU A 472 -19.80 6.74 1.35
N VAL A 473 -20.06 6.07 0.24
CA VAL A 473 -19.13 5.15 -0.43
C VAL A 473 -18.57 5.83 -1.66
N LEU A 474 -17.26 6.00 -1.71
CA LEU A 474 -16.52 6.59 -2.83
C LEU A 474 -15.69 5.48 -3.47
N GLN A 475 -15.82 5.32 -4.79
CA GLN A 475 -15.13 4.24 -5.49
C GLN A 475 -14.47 4.76 -6.78
N GLY A 476 -13.18 4.46 -6.94
CA GLY A 476 -12.47 4.73 -8.18
C GLY A 476 -12.81 3.66 -9.20
N ARG A 477 -13.22 4.07 -10.41
CA ARG A 477 -13.62 3.16 -11.49
C ARG A 477 -12.43 2.36 -12.05
N TYR A 478 -11.22 2.89 -11.91
CA TYR A 478 -9.97 2.25 -12.34
C TYR A 478 -9.13 1.71 -11.17
N ASP A 479 -9.76 1.55 -10.01
CA ASP A 479 -9.11 0.97 -8.83
C ASP A 479 -8.74 -0.50 -9.07
N VAL A 480 -7.44 -0.82 -9.02
CA VAL A 480 -6.91 -2.18 -9.22
C VAL A 480 -6.60 -2.89 -7.90
N GLN A 481 -6.96 -2.30 -6.76
CA GLN A 481 -6.74 -2.87 -5.43
C GLN A 481 -8.06 -3.26 -4.76
N THR A 482 -9.09 -2.43 -4.97
CA THR A 482 -10.45 -2.64 -4.50
C THR A 482 -11.39 -2.22 -5.62
N ASN A 483 -11.67 -3.14 -6.55
CA ASN A 483 -12.38 -2.82 -7.79
C ASN A 483 -13.84 -2.36 -7.55
N THR A 484 -14.52 -1.86 -8.59
CA THR A 484 -15.92 -1.37 -8.50
C THR A 484 -16.89 -2.39 -7.89
N GLU A 485 -16.71 -3.69 -8.14
CA GLU A 485 -17.59 -4.73 -7.61
C GLU A 485 -17.53 -4.78 -6.07
N MET A 486 -16.35 -4.56 -5.48
CA MET A 486 -16.19 -4.43 -4.02
C MET A 486 -16.91 -3.18 -3.48
N GLY A 487 -16.79 -2.04 -4.17
CA GLY A 487 -17.53 -0.81 -3.87
C GLY A 487 -19.04 -1.01 -3.78
N ILE A 488 -19.60 -1.71 -4.77
CA ILE A 488 -21.02 -2.05 -4.81
C ILE A 488 -21.37 -3.05 -3.69
N GLY A 489 -20.50 -4.02 -3.43
CA GLY A 489 -20.68 -5.04 -2.39
C GLY A 489 -20.84 -4.45 -0.98
N VAL A 490 -20.12 -3.36 -0.65
CA VAL A 490 -20.24 -2.68 0.65
C VAL A 490 -21.64 -2.10 0.88
N MET A 491 -22.35 -1.72 -0.19
CA MET A 491 -23.70 -1.16 -0.07
C MET A 491 -24.72 -2.19 0.45
N ALA A 492 -24.39 -3.49 0.38
CA ALA A 492 -25.23 -4.56 0.89
C ALA A 492 -25.34 -4.48 2.43
N GLY A 493 -26.46 -3.95 2.92
CA GLY A 493 -26.76 -3.79 4.35
C GLY A 493 -26.79 -2.33 4.83
N LEU A 494 -26.38 -1.38 4.00
CA LEU A 494 -26.42 0.05 4.31
C LEU A 494 -27.79 0.63 3.95
N ARG A 495 -28.64 0.87 4.95
CA ARG A 495 -29.98 1.45 4.74
C ARG A 495 -29.96 2.94 4.40
N ASN A 496 -28.88 3.64 4.77
CA ASN A 496 -28.67 5.05 4.51
C ASN A 496 -27.31 5.30 3.84
N GLY A 497 -27.01 4.48 2.84
CA GLY A 497 -25.80 4.55 2.03
C GLY A 497 -25.98 5.42 0.77
N THR A 498 -24.97 6.20 0.41
CA THR A 498 -24.84 6.86 -0.90
C THR A 498 -23.59 6.34 -1.58
N PHE A 499 -23.72 5.75 -2.78
CA PHE A 499 -22.59 5.29 -3.60
C PHE A 499 -22.27 6.32 -4.68
N VAL A 500 -20.99 6.69 -4.81
CA VAL A 500 -20.49 7.59 -5.85
C VAL A 500 -19.26 6.96 -6.49
N GLU A 501 -19.35 6.65 -7.78
CA GLU A 501 -18.22 6.19 -8.58
C GLU A 501 -17.55 7.36 -9.31
N PHE A 502 -16.23 7.34 -9.39
CA PHE A 502 -15.41 8.37 -10.03
C PHE A 502 -14.64 7.77 -11.20
N SER A 503 -15.03 8.16 -12.42
CA SER A 503 -14.25 7.92 -13.63
C SER A 503 -12.86 8.56 -13.52
N SER A 504 -11.89 8.00 -14.24
CA SER A 504 -10.50 8.47 -14.27
C SER A 504 -9.83 8.56 -12.88
N THR A 505 -10.30 7.76 -11.92
CA THR A 505 -9.72 7.68 -10.57
C THR A 505 -9.45 6.21 -10.20
N GLY A 506 -8.33 5.96 -9.54
CA GLY A 506 -7.95 4.65 -9.00
C GLY A 506 -8.13 4.62 -7.48
N HIS A 507 -7.27 3.90 -6.78
CA HIS A 507 -7.39 3.70 -5.33
C HIS A 507 -7.23 4.99 -4.50
N GLY A 508 -8.13 5.21 -3.54
CA GLY A 508 -8.13 6.38 -2.66
C GLY A 508 -8.60 7.65 -3.37
N VAL A 509 -9.88 7.68 -3.74
CA VAL A 509 -10.48 8.73 -4.57
C VAL A 509 -10.31 10.12 -3.97
N ILE A 510 -10.49 10.27 -2.65
CA ILE A 510 -10.36 11.58 -1.98
C ILE A 510 -8.95 12.16 -2.11
N VAL A 511 -7.91 11.34 -2.27
CA VAL A 511 -6.55 11.83 -2.46
C VAL A 511 -6.41 12.45 -3.85
N ALA A 512 -6.96 11.78 -4.87
CA ALA A 512 -6.79 12.10 -6.28
C ALA A 512 -7.78 13.13 -6.84
N SER A 513 -9.01 13.22 -6.31
CA SER A 513 -10.09 14.01 -6.91
C SER A 513 -10.57 15.15 -6.01
N GLN A 514 -10.56 16.39 -6.53
CA GLN A 514 -11.14 17.54 -5.82
C GLN A 514 -12.67 17.40 -5.68
N CYS A 515 -13.35 16.88 -6.70
CA CYS A 515 -14.78 16.59 -6.64
C CYS A 515 -15.10 15.64 -5.48
N ALA A 516 -14.30 14.58 -5.28
CA ALA A 516 -14.47 13.66 -4.16
C ALA A 516 -14.26 14.33 -2.80
N LYS A 517 -13.26 15.21 -2.68
CA LYS A 517 -13.04 16.01 -1.45
C LYS A 517 -14.25 16.88 -1.13
N ASP A 518 -14.77 17.59 -2.12
CA ASP A 518 -15.91 18.51 -1.94
C ASP A 518 -17.18 17.74 -1.53
N ILE A 519 -17.45 16.60 -2.18
CA ILE A 519 -18.55 15.68 -1.83
C ILE A 519 -18.36 15.15 -0.39
N GLY A 520 -17.16 14.69 -0.04
CA GLY A 520 -16.85 14.17 1.29
C GLY A 520 -17.03 15.22 2.40
N VAL A 521 -16.55 16.44 2.19
CA VAL A 521 -16.72 17.56 3.12
C VAL A 521 -18.20 17.93 3.27
N ALA A 522 -18.93 18.03 2.16
CA ALA A 522 -20.36 18.32 2.19
C ALA A 522 -21.14 17.26 2.99
N PHE A 523 -20.83 15.98 2.76
CA PHE A 523 -21.43 14.87 3.47
C PHE A 523 -21.10 14.85 4.97
N VAL A 524 -19.83 15.01 5.36
CA VAL A 524 -19.45 15.05 6.78
C VAL A 524 -20.14 16.22 7.51
N ASN A 525 -20.31 17.36 6.86
CA ASN A 525 -21.03 18.48 7.43
C ASN A 525 -22.53 18.19 7.56
N ASN A 526 -23.17 17.61 6.54
CA ASN A 526 -24.60 17.31 6.53
C ASN A 526 -24.91 15.88 6.07
N PRO A 527 -24.71 14.87 6.94
CA PRO A 527 -24.74 13.46 6.55
C PRO A 527 -26.15 12.93 6.26
N THR A 528 -27.20 13.67 6.63
CA THR A 528 -28.60 13.31 6.32
C THR A 528 -29.05 13.77 4.94
N GLN A 529 -28.23 14.55 4.23
CA GLN A 529 -28.52 14.99 2.86
C GLN A 529 -27.62 14.24 1.89
N VAL A 530 -28.22 13.84 0.76
CA VAL A 530 -27.45 13.29 -0.37
C VAL A 530 -26.59 14.44 -0.94
N PRO A 531 -25.26 14.29 -0.98
CA PRO A 531 -24.39 15.34 -1.50
C PRO A 531 -24.59 15.53 -3.02
N ASN A 532 -24.32 16.74 -3.53
CA ASN A 532 -24.34 16.98 -4.96
C ASN A 532 -23.13 16.31 -5.64
N THR A 533 -23.39 15.39 -6.57
CA THR A 533 -22.36 14.63 -7.29
C THR A 533 -22.16 15.08 -8.74
N SER A 534 -22.74 16.19 -9.18
CA SER A 534 -22.71 16.61 -10.59
C SER A 534 -21.29 16.82 -11.16
N CYS A 535 -20.30 17.11 -10.29
CA CYS A 535 -18.91 17.28 -10.72
C CYS A 535 -18.25 15.97 -11.22
N THR A 536 -18.86 14.80 -11.01
CA THR A 536 -18.29 13.54 -11.51
C THR A 536 -18.40 13.40 -13.03
N THR A 537 -19.37 14.09 -13.66
CA THR A 537 -19.55 14.08 -15.12
C THR A 537 -18.33 14.65 -15.85
N ASP A 538 -17.64 15.61 -15.24
CA ASP A 538 -16.44 16.25 -15.82
C ASP A 538 -15.18 15.39 -15.70
N LEU A 539 -15.23 14.26 -14.98
CA LEU A 539 -14.10 13.36 -14.76
C LEU A 539 -13.98 12.26 -15.82
N PHE A 540 -14.87 12.26 -16.82
CA PHE A 540 -14.85 11.28 -17.89
C PHE A 540 -13.54 11.37 -18.70
N PRO A 541 -12.84 10.24 -18.96
CA PRO A 541 -11.54 10.26 -19.63
C PRO A 541 -11.65 10.83 -21.05
N GLN A 542 -10.72 11.71 -21.41
CA GLN A 542 -10.57 12.21 -22.78
C GLN A 542 -9.58 11.32 -23.52
N PHE A 543 -10.06 10.29 -24.21
CA PHE A 543 -9.20 9.31 -24.87
C PHE A 543 -8.36 9.94 -25.98
N VAL A 544 -7.10 9.53 -26.06
CA VAL A 544 -6.19 9.92 -27.14
C VAL A 544 -6.58 9.14 -28.38
N LEU A 545 -6.79 9.85 -29.49
CA LEU A 545 -7.11 9.28 -30.80
C LEU A 545 -5.82 9.04 -31.61
N PRO A 546 -5.82 8.10 -32.56
CA PRO A 546 -4.67 7.94 -33.45
C PRO A 546 -4.49 9.21 -34.32
N PRO A 547 -3.27 9.48 -34.82
CA PRO A 547 -3.04 10.57 -35.77
C PRO A 547 -4.02 10.48 -36.94
N ALA A 548 -4.57 11.62 -37.36
CA ALA A 548 -5.40 11.67 -38.57
C ALA A 548 -4.54 11.30 -39.79
N GLU A 549 -5.02 10.36 -40.61
CA GLU A 549 -4.39 9.95 -41.87
C GLU A 549 -4.36 11.07 -42.92
#